data_AF-A0A1W1WJC4-F1
#
_entry.id   AF-A0A1W1WJC4-F1
#
_cell.length_a   1.000
_cell.length_b   1.000
_cell.length_c   1.000
_cell.angle_alpha   90.00
_cell.angle_beta   90.00
_cell.angle_gamma   90.00
#
_symmetry.space_group_name_H-M   'P 1'
#
loop_
_entity.id
_entity.type
_entity.pdbx_description
1 polymer ?
#
loop_
_entity_poly.entity_id
_entity_poly.type
_entity_poly.pdbx_seq_one_letter_code
_entity_poly.pdbx_strand_id
1 'polypeptide(L)'
;MVNLSQKSRFPHWILWIVTGAAVLLIPVAFMAGWLADMGRVRPVLTQLSQAQQATMRQASAIPKEPPSQAPAHVVASWGLSQVVLKWSRVPGASAYVVYRAVGNHSVAGAEKIGEVTQSTHEVEFVDSGVRPGTQYTYWIAAVNAAGQGPMTQALSGETYLTPANIAQQVEKSAIPVQATVWSQGGLGLFAPTPKSYHSVAFAIDGVLYTALYLPPSDSHSTWLTKHWVSWTVGGLPVHVLKTTHQLTVLQMPRQEKSVTSLVQGAVTTTNVLVWYHQGMWQHQLFTGTLTNLPLGALVMNGYGNVIALTNHLGQLITIPSSHVH
;
A
#
# COMPACT_ATOMS: atom_id res chain seq x y z
N MET A 1 98.74 50.68 52.08
CA MET A 1 97.81 51.22 51.07
C MET A 1 98.22 50.69 49.71
N VAL A 2 97.42 49.83 49.08
CA VAL A 2 97.61 49.36 47.70
C VAL A 2 96.40 49.83 46.89
N ASN A 3 96.70 50.46 45.77
CA ASN A 3 95.78 51.02 44.78
C ASN A 3 95.48 49.97 43.71
N LEU A 4 94.21 49.69 43.41
CA LEU A 4 93.78 49.00 42.19
C LEU A 4 92.42 49.54 41.73
N SER A 5 92.47 50.57 40.87
CA SER A 5 91.37 50.92 39.96
C SER A 5 91.73 50.41 38.56
N GLN A 6 91.25 49.22 38.20
CA GLN A 6 91.47 48.61 36.89
C GLN A 6 90.38 49.09 35.92
N LYS A 7 90.71 50.10 35.09
CA LYS A 7 89.83 50.57 34.01
C LYS A 7 90.20 49.82 32.71
N SER A 8 89.37 48.86 32.32
CA SER A 8 89.51 48.07 31.10
C SER A 8 89.59 48.95 29.85
N ARG A 9 90.69 48.83 29.08
CA ARG A 9 90.86 49.44 27.77
C ARG A 9 90.38 48.44 26.71
N PHE A 10 89.18 48.66 26.18
CA PHE A 10 88.68 47.92 25.02
C PHE A 10 89.43 48.37 23.74
N PRO A 11 90.12 47.47 23.02
CA PRO A 11 90.87 47.84 21.82
C PRO A 11 89.94 48.14 20.64
N HIS A 12 90.15 49.31 19.99
CA HIS A 12 89.32 49.84 18.90
C HIS A 12 89.19 48.92 17.67
N TRP A 13 90.12 47.97 17.46
CA TRP A 13 90.03 46.90 16.44
C TRP A 13 88.77 46.04 16.61
N ILE A 14 88.33 45.80 17.86
CA ILE A 14 87.17 44.95 18.14
C ILE A 14 85.91 45.66 17.68
N LEU A 15 85.88 46.99 17.80
CA LEU A 15 84.77 47.80 17.31
C LEU A 15 84.58 47.61 15.80
N TRP A 16 85.65 47.66 15.00
CA TRP A 16 85.56 47.51 13.53
C TRP A 16 85.11 46.11 13.09
N ILE A 17 85.54 45.06 13.78
CA ILE A 17 85.09 43.68 13.52
C ILE A 17 83.61 43.52 13.90
N VAL A 18 83.18 44.08 15.03
CA VAL A 18 81.78 44.05 15.48
C VAL A 18 80.89 44.84 14.51
N THR A 19 81.34 46.00 14.00
CA THR A 19 80.58 46.78 13.01
C THR A 19 80.48 46.06 11.66
N GLY A 20 81.57 45.45 11.17
CA GLY A 20 81.55 44.68 9.93
C GLY A 20 80.66 43.43 10.00
N ALA A 21 80.71 42.72 11.13
CA ALA A 21 79.82 41.59 11.40
C ALA A 21 78.35 42.03 11.52
N ALA A 22 78.07 43.18 12.15
CA ALA A 22 76.72 43.72 12.27
C ALA A 22 76.13 44.12 10.90
N VAL A 23 76.92 44.72 10.00
CA VAL A 23 76.46 45.11 8.65
C VAL A 23 76.12 43.88 7.78
N LEU A 24 76.77 42.74 8.01
CA LEU A 24 76.45 41.47 7.33
C LEU A 24 75.32 40.69 8.00
N LEU A 25 75.22 40.72 9.33
CA LEU A 25 74.23 39.97 10.08
C LEU A 25 72.85 40.64 10.14
N ILE A 26 72.76 41.97 10.08
CA ILE A 26 71.47 42.68 10.10
C ILE A 26 70.60 42.36 8.86
N PRO A 27 71.11 42.36 7.62
CA PRO A 27 70.33 41.94 6.45
C PRO A 27 69.90 40.48 6.53
N VAL A 28 70.76 39.59 7.05
CA VAL A 28 70.46 38.16 7.21
C VAL A 28 69.40 37.93 8.28
N ALA A 29 69.47 38.64 9.41
CA ALA A 29 68.47 38.58 10.47
C ALA A 29 67.13 39.17 10.03
N PHE A 30 67.14 40.24 9.23
CA PHE A 30 65.93 40.82 8.63
C PHE A 30 65.29 39.86 7.61
N MET A 31 66.10 39.23 6.75
CA MET A 31 65.64 38.17 5.84
C MET A 31 65.12 36.95 6.60
N ALA A 32 65.78 36.53 7.68
CA ALA A 32 65.34 35.42 8.52
C ALA A 32 64.04 35.73 9.27
N GLY A 33 63.88 36.96 9.78
CA GLY A 33 62.64 37.44 10.39
C GLY A 33 61.50 37.54 9.39
N TRP A 34 61.76 38.06 8.19
CA TRP A 34 60.79 38.15 7.10
C TRP A 34 60.38 36.76 6.56
N LEU A 35 61.32 35.82 6.45
CA LEU A 35 61.04 34.42 6.10
C LEU A 35 60.26 33.68 7.21
N ALA A 36 60.57 33.93 8.49
CA ALA A 36 59.82 33.38 9.62
C ALA A 36 58.39 33.92 9.68
N ASP A 37 58.20 35.20 9.34
CA ASP A 37 56.88 35.83 9.29
C ASP A 37 56.04 35.30 8.12
N MET A 38 56.65 35.12 6.93
CA MET A 38 55.98 34.41 5.83
C MET A 38 55.64 32.96 6.16
N GLY A 39 56.41 32.29 7.03
CA GLY A 39 56.10 30.96 7.56
C GLY A 39 54.82 30.93 8.41
N ARG A 40 54.45 32.04 9.05
CA ARG A 40 53.21 32.18 9.83
C ARG A 40 52.03 32.71 8.99
N VAL A 41 52.30 33.52 7.98
CA VAL A 41 51.26 34.10 7.11
C VAL A 41 50.77 33.09 6.07
N ARG A 42 51.66 32.27 5.49
CA ARG A 42 51.28 31.22 4.52
C ARG A 42 50.17 30.29 5.03
N PRO A 43 50.26 29.68 6.23
CA PRO A 43 49.22 28.78 6.72
C PRO A 43 47.88 29.51 6.91
N VAL A 44 47.89 30.76 7.38
CA VAL A 44 46.67 31.57 7.54
C VAL A 44 46.04 31.91 6.20
N LEU A 45 46.83 32.30 5.20
CA LEU A 45 46.34 32.54 3.83
C LEU A 45 45.79 31.26 3.19
N THR A 46 46.43 30.11 3.43
CA THR A 46 45.90 28.83 2.94
C THR A 46 44.63 28.43 3.66
N GLN A 47 44.50 28.68 4.97
CA GLN A 47 43.29 28.41 5.73
C GLN A 47 42.15 29.33 5.31
N LEU A 48 42.42 30.62 5.11
CA LEU A 48 41.43 31.58 4.58
C LEU A 48 41.02 31.20 3.16
N SER A 49 41.97 30.84 2.29
CA SER A 49 41.67 30.36 0.94
C SER A 49 40.84 29.07 0.96
N GLN A 50 41.18 28.11 1.82
CA GLN A 50 40.43 26.88 1.99
C GLN A 50 39.05 27.11 2.60
N ALA A 51 38.92 28.00 3.59
CA ALA A 51 37.65 28.38 4.20
C ALA A 51 36.77 29.11 3.19
N GLN A 52 37.34 30.04 2.42
CA GLN A 52 36.64 30.78 1.38
C GLN A 52 36.24 29.87 0.20
N GLN A 53 37.08 28.89 -0.16
CA GLN A 53 36.74 27.82 -1.11
C GLN A 53 35.68 26.86 -0.55
N ALA A 54 35.70 26.56 0.76
CA ALA A 54 34.67 25.75 1.42
C ALA A 54 33.32 26.48 1.46
N THR A 55 33.31 27.77 1.81
CA THR A 55 32.12 28.63 1.76
C THR A 55 31.60 28.78 0.32
N MET A 56 32.48 28.93 -0.68
CA MET A 56 32.09 28.96 -2.11
C MET A 56 31.54 27.61 -2.60
N ARG A 57 32.12 26.48 -2.17
CA ARG A 57 31.57 25.13 -2.45
C ARG A 57 30.21 24.93 -1.80
N GLN A 58 30.00 25.47 -0.60
CA GLN A 58 28.74 25.36 0.13
C GLN A 58 27.66 26.30 -0.46
N ALA A 59 28.03 27.45 -1.00
CA ALA A 59 27.15 28.35 -1.75
C ALA A 59 26.82 27.84 -3.18
N SER A 60 27.66 26.97 -3.76
CA SER A 60 27.47 26.38 -5.09
C SER A 60 26.46 25.21 -5.13
N ALA A 61 25.79 24.88 -4.02
CA ALA A 61 24.84 23.77 -3.93
C ALA A 61 23.36 24.20 -4.02
N ILE A 62 23.07 25.48 -4.29
CA ILE A 62 21.70 25.92 -4.58
C ILE A 62 21.38 25.52 -6.03
N PRO A 63 20.40 24.63 -6.28
CA PRO A 63 20.01 24.26 -7.63
C PRO A 63 19.62 25.51 -8.42
N LYS A 64 20.11 25.62 -9.66
CA LYS A 64 19.85 26.77 -10.53
C LYS A 64 18.51 26.65 -11.27
N GLU A 65 18.01 25.42 -11.41
CA GLU A 65 16.77 25.11 -12.13
C GLU A 65 15.92 24.14 -11.29
N PRO A 66 14.58 24.20 -11.42
CA PRO A 66 13.69 23.20 -10.86
C PRO A 66 14.05 21.79 -11.35
N PRO A 67 13.67 20.73 -10.62
CA PRO A 67 13.86 19.36 -11.11
C PRO A 67 13.20 19.18 -12.48
N SER A 68 13.93 18.63 -13.45
CA SER A 68 13.48 18.56 -14.85
C SER A 68 12.57 17.35 -15.15
N GLN A 69 12.51 16.38 -14.24
CA GLN A 69 11.78 15.13 -14.41
C GLN A 69 10.67 15.00 -13.37
N ALA A 70 9.54 14.46 -13.81
CA ALA A 70 8.49 14.05 -12.89
C ALA A 70 8.92 12.77 -12.16
N PRO A 71 8.46 12.53 -10.92
CA PRO A 71 8.65 11.27 -10.23
C PRO A 71 8.23 10.07 -11.10
N ALA A 72 9.05 9.03 -11.14
CA ALA A 72 8.81 7.82 -11.92
C ALA A 72 8.56 6.61 -11.01
N HIS A 73 8.11 5.50 -11.60
CA HIS A 73 7.81 4.25 -10.89
C HIS A 73 6.87 4.44 -9.70
N VAL A 74 5.83 5.26 -9.89
CA VAL A 74 4.88 5.55 -8.82
C VAL A 74 3.92 4.38 -8.65
N VAL A 75 3.90 3.83 -7.44
CA VAL A 75 3.01 2.74 -7.03
C VAL A 75 2.06 3.26 -5.96
N ALA A 76 0.76 3.10 -6.18
CA ALA A 76 -0.28 3.42 -5.21
C ALA A 76 -0.87 2.14 -4.62
N SER A 77 -0.80 2.00 -3.30
CA SER A 77 -1.44 0.92 -2.54
C SER A 77 -2.67 1.47 -1.83
N TRP A 78 -3.84 1.03 -2.28
CA TRP A 78 -5.14 1.47 -1.78
C TRP A 78 -5.55 0.64 -0.57
N GLY A 79 -5.97 1.30 0.52
CA GLY A 79 -6.48 0.66 1.73
C GLY A 79 -7.85 1.19 2.12
N LEU A 80 -8.33 0.77 3.30
CA LEU A 80 -9.62 1.18 3.85
C LEU A 80 -9.66 2.66 4.25
N SER A 81 -8.64 3.11 4.99
CA SER A 81 -8.53 4.47 5.53
C SER A 81 -7.16 5.07 5.28
N GLN A 82 -6.41 4.52 4.32
CA GLN A 82 -5.11 5.03 3.93
C GLN A 82 -4.80 4.71 2.47
N VAL A 83 -4.00 5.58 1.83
CA VAL A 83 -3.35 5.30 0.55
C VAL A 83 -1.85 5.49 0.72
N VAL A 84 -1.07 4.48 0.35
CA VAL A 84 0.39 4.53 0.39
C VAL A 84 0.92 4.74 -1.03
N LEU A 85 1.62 5.84 -1.23
CA LEU A 85 2.27 6.20 -2.49
C LEU A 85 3.78 5.97 -2.34
N LYS A 86 4.37 5.23 -3.27
CA LYS A 86 5.82 4.98 -3.33
C LYS A 86 6.35 5.36 -4.70
N TRP A 87 7.51 6.02 -4.77
CA TRP A 87 8.13 6.42 -6.03
C TRP A 87 9.65 6.48 -5.93
N SER A 88 10.31 6.49 -7.09
CA SER A 88 11.76 6.63 -7.15
C SER A 88 12.21 8.08 -6.97
N ARG A 89 13.36 8.27 -6.30
CA ARG A 89 13.95 9.59 -6.11
C ARG A 89 14.30 10.27 -7.44
N VAL A 90 13.89 11.52 -7.58
CA VAL A 90 14.23 12.41 -8.70
C VAL A 90 15.56 13.13 -8.43
N PRO A 91 16.55 13.08 -9.35
CA PRO A 91 17.78 13.85 -9.25
C PRO A 91 17.52 15.36 -9.13
N GLY A 92 18.22 16.04 -8.22
CA GLY A 92 18.07 17.48 -8.02
C GLY A 92 16.83 17.90 -7.19
N ALA A 93 16.00 16.95 -6.75
CA ALA A 93 14.91 17.21 -5.82
C ALA A 93 15.39 17.27 -4.36
N SER A 94 14.90 18.26 -3.61
CA SER A 94 15.08 18.35 -2.14
C SER A 94 13.85 17.94 -1.37
N ALA A 95 12.66 18.06 -1.97
CA ALA A 95 11.41 17.56 -1.41
C ALA A 95 10.43 17.15 -2.53
N TYR A 96 9.29 16.61 -2.12
CA TYR A 96 8.19 16.27 -3.01
C TYR A 96 6.89 16.84 -2.45
N VAL A 97 6.07 17.42 -3.31
CA VAL A 97 4.72 17.88 -2.97
C VAL A 97 3.72 16.89 -3.52
N VAL A 98 2.82 16.43 -2.67
CA VAL A 98 1.74 15.50 -3.04
C VAL A 98 0.42 16.27 -3.11
N TYR A 99 -0.25 16.10 -4.24
CA TYR A 99 -1.56 16.67 -4.52
C TYR A 99 -2.62 15.58 -4.61
N ARG A 100 -3.83 15.90 -4.17
CA ARG A 100 -4.98 14.99 -4.20
C ARG A 100 -6.25 15.70 -4.64
N ALA A 101 -7.05 15.04 -5.45
CA ALA A 101 -8.44 15.39 -5.69
C ALA A 101 -9.36 14.21 -5.34
N VAL A 102 -10.59 14.49 -4.89
CA VAL A 102 -11.64 13.49 -4.70
C VAL A 102 -12.32 13.27 -6.05
N GLY A 103 -12.38 12.04 -6.56
CA GLY A 103 -12.96 11.69 -7.85
C GLY A 103 -11.97 11.76 -9.01
N ASN A 104 -12.51 11.69 -10.23
CA ASN A 104 -11.72 11.80 -11.47
C ASN A 104 -11.69 13.26 -11.94
N HIS A 105 -10.79 14.05 -11.35
CA HIS A 105 -10.62 15.47 -11.66
C HIS A 105 -9.30 15.72 -12.38
N SER A 106 -9.22 16.87 -13.05
CA SER A 106 -7.93 17.40 -13.50
C SER A 106 -7.14 17.96 -12.33
N VAL A 107 -5.83 18.15 -12.55
CA VAL A 107 -4.92 18.74 -11.57
C VAL A 107 -5.37 20.10 -11.03
N ALA A 108 -6.19 20.85 -11.80
CA ALA A 108 -6.71 22.15 -11.38
C ALA A 108 -7.66 22.07 -10.17
N GLY A 109 -8.26 20.90 -9.92
CA GLY A 109 -9.09 20.64 -8.74
C GLY A 109 -8.35 19.96 -7.59
N ALA A 110 -7.02 19.82 -7.66
CA ALA A 110 -6.24 19.10 -6.68
C ALA A 110 -5.72 20.02 -5.56
N GLU A 111 -5.76 19.51 -4.34
CA GLU A 111 -5.30 20.19 -3.12
C GLU A 111 -3.91 19.67 -2.75
N LYS A 112 -3.01 20.53 -2.24
CA LYS A 112 -1.76 20.07 -1.62
C LYS A 112 -2.09 19.40 -0.29
N ILE A 113 -1.80 18.11 -0.17
CA ILE A 113 -2.07 17.33 1.05
C ILE A 113 -0.83 17.08 1.91
N GLY A 114 0.36 17.25 1.34
CA GLY A 114 1.59 17.00 2.09
C GLY A 114 2.85 17.34 1.32
N GLU A 115 3.95 17.31 2.07
CA GLU A 115 5.30 17.49 1.55
C GLU A 115 6.24 16.48 2.22
N VAL A 116 7.13 15.88 1.42
CA VAL A 116 8.06 14.85 1.88
C VAL A 116 9.49 15.27 1.59
N THR A 117 10.28 15.47 2.63
CA THR A 117 11.72 15.70 2.55
C THR A 117 12.44 14.38 2.81
N GLN A 118 12.62 13.55 1.77
CA GLN A 118 13.34 12.28 1.87
C GLN A 118 14.46 12.19 0.84
N SER A 119 15.62 11.69 1.27
CA SER A 119 16.83 11.52 0.46
C SER A 119 17.14 10.07 0.11
N THR A 120 16.23 9.14 0.41
CA THR A 120 16.33 7.71 0.10
C THR A 120 16.11 7.44 -1.40
N HIS A 121 16.52 6.26 -1.88
CA HIS A 121 16.35 5.88 -3.28
C HIS A 121 14.86 5.67 -3.65
N GLU A 122 14.06 5.21 -2.68
CA GLU A 122 12.61 5.10 -2.74
C GLU A 122 12.01 6.07 -1.70
N VAL A 123 11.00 6.83 -2.11
CA VAL A 123 10.29 7.82 -1.30
C VAL A 123 8.88 7.30 -1.04
N GLU A 124 8.39 7.47 0.18
CA GLU A 124 7.07 7.01 0.62
C GLU A 124 6.24 8.15 1.20
N PHE A 125 4.96 8.18 0.86
CA PHE A 125 3.96 9.06 1.47
C PHE A 125 2.69 8.28 1.80
N VAL A 126 2.17 8.50 3.01
CA VAL A 126 0.94 7.87 3.51
C VAL A 126 -0.13 8.94 3.67
N ASP A 127 -1.17 8.88 2.83
CA ASP A 127 -2.38 9.68 3.02
C ASP A 127 -3.36 8.92 3.91
N SER A 128 -3.55 9.40 5.15
CA SER A 128 -4.53 8.87 6.12
C SER A 128 -5.85 9.64 6.15
N GLY A 129 -5.98 10.70 5.34
CA GLY A 129 -7.17 11.55 5.27
C GLY A 129 -8.21 11.09 4.26
N VAL A 130 -8.16 9.83 3.82
CA VAL A 130 -9.06 9.25 2.83
C VAL A 130 -10.28 8.58 3.47
N ARG A 131 -11.39 8.54 2.74
CA ARG A 131 -12.63 7.89 3.16
C ARG A 131 -12.81 6.56 2.42
N PRO A 132 -13.32 5.50 3.08
CA PRO A 132 -13.64 4.23 2.43
C PRO A 132 -14.57 4.39 1.22
N GLY A 133 -14.43 3.51 0.22
CA GLY A 133 -15.24 3.49 -1.00
C GLY A 133 -15.25 4.80 -1.80
N THR A 134 -14.21 5.63 -1.66
CA THR A 134 -14.11 6.91 -2.34
C THR A 134 -12.99 6.85 -3.36
N GLN A 135 -13.29 7.34 -4.57
CA GLN A 135 -12.29 7.50 -5.61
C GLN A 135 -11.41 8.71 -5.31
N TYR A 136 -10.10 8.55 -5.43
CA TYR A 136 -9.14 9.66 -5.33
C TYR A 136 -8.19 9.65 -6.53
N THR A 137 -7.68 10.83 -6.86
CA THR A 137 -6.63 11.01 -7.86
C THR A 137 -5.46 11.77 -7.26
N TYR A 138 -4.24 11.26 -7.49
CA TYR A 138 -3.01 11.84 -6.96
C TYR A 138 -2.07 12.34 -8.06
N TRP A 139 -1.33 13.39 -7.72
CA TRP A 139 -0.17 13.88 -8.48
C TRP A 139 0.98 14.18 -7.54
N ILE A 140 2.20 13.94 -8.01
CA ILE A 140 3.41 14.19 -7.23
C ILE A 140 4.33 15.10 -8.03
N ALA A 141 4.88 16.12 -7.38
CA ALA A 141 5.84 17.02 -7.99
C ALA A 141 7.14 17.00 -7.18
N ALA A 142 8.28 16.87 -7.86
CA ALA A 142 9.58 17.09 -7.26
C ALA A 142 9.81 18.60 -7.10
N VAL A 143 10.33 19.03 -5.96
CA VAL A 143 10.62 20.44 -5.69
C VAL A 143 12.05 20.62 -5.18
N ASN A 144 12.64 21.76 -5.51
CA ASN A 144 13.90 22.22 -4.94
C ASN A 144 13.87 23.74 -4.69
N ALA A 145 14.99 24.31 -4.26
CA ALA A 145 15.08 25.75 -3.97
C ALA A 145 14.80 26.66 -5.18
N ALA A 146 14.98 26.16 -6.42
CA ALA A 146 14.65 26.90 -7.64
C ALA A 146 13.16 26.80 -8.02
N GLY A 147 12.42 25.86 -7.45
CA GLY A 147 10.98 25.72 -7.62
C GLY A 147 10.51 24.29 -7.86
N GLN A 148 9.29 24.19 -8.39
CA GLN A 148 8.61 22.94 -8.65
C GLN A 148 8.85 22.45 -10.09
N GLY A 149 9.19 21.17 -10.21
CA GLY A 149 9.32 20.46 -11.48
C GLY A 149 7.97 19.98 -12.04
N PRO A 150 7.97 19.25 -13.17
CA PRO A 150 6.75 18.69 -13.74
C PRO A 150 6.12 17.66 -12.79
N MET A 151 4.78 17.57 -12.84
CA MET A 151 4.01 16.59 -12.07
C MET A 151 3.98 15.22 -12.76
N THR A 152 3.71 14.18 -11.98
CA THR A 152 3.39 12.85 -12.50
C THR A 152 2.13 12.87 -13.37
N GLN A 153 1.89 11.79 -14.10
CA GLN A 153 0.54 11.49 -14.60
C GLN A 153 -0.43 11.26 -13.42
N ALA A 154 -1.72 11.39 -13.69
CA ALA A 154 -2.78 11.18 -12.71
C ALA A 154 -2.80 9.71 -12.23
N LEU A 155 -2.73 9.52 -10.92
CA LEU A 155 -2.83 8.20 -10.28
C LEU A 155 -4.21 8.09 -9.64
N SER A 156 -5.15 7.48 -10.35
CA SER A 156 -6.53 7.31 -9.88
C SER A 156 -6.78 5.91 -9.35
N GLY A 157 -7.60 5.81 -8.31
CA GLY A 157 -8.08 4.55 -7.77
C GLY A 157 -9.11 4.77 -6.67
N GLU A 158 -9.70 3.68 -6.22
CA GLU A 158 -10.72 3.67 -5.18
C GLU A 158 -10.15 3.07 -3.91
N THR A 159 -10.46 3.64 -2.76
CA THR A 159 -10.17 3.02 -1.45
C THR A 159 -11.07 1.82 -1.20
N TYR A 160 -10.67 0.91 -0.32
CA TYR A 160 -11.51 -0.23 0.04
C TYR A 160 -12.84 0.20 0.67
N LEU A 161 -13.86 -0.64 0.47
CA LEU A 161 -15.14 -0.55 1.14
C LEU A 161 -15.03 -1.00 2.59
N THR A 162 -15.91 -0.49 3.45
CA THR A 162 -16.05 -1.02 4.80
C THR A 162 -16.62 -2.45 4.76
N PRO A 163 -16.28 -3.31 5.74
CA PRO A 163 -16.89 -4.64 5.84
C PRO A 163 -18.41 -4.60 5.90
N ALA A 164 -18.98 -3.59 6.54
CA ALA A 164 -20.43 -3.38 6.61
C ALA A 164 -21.04 -3.06 5.23
N ASN A 165 -20.39 -2.20 4.43
CA ASN A 165 -20.86 -1.90 3.07
C ASN A 165 -20.80 -3.14 2.17
N ILE A 166 -19.73 -3.94 2.29
CA ILE A 166 -19.60 -5.22 1.59
C ILE A 166 -20.72 -6.17 2.00
N ALA A 167 -20.99 -6.32 3.30
CA ALA A 167 -22.08 -7.16 3.80
C ALA A 167 -23.46 -6.70 3.27
N GLN A 168 -23.72 -5.40 3.21
CA GLN A 168 -24.97 -4.86 2.65
C GLN A 168 -25.11 -5.13 1.14
N GLN A 169 -24.01 -5.11 0.38
CA GLN A 169 -24.03 -5.48 -1.04
C GLN A 169 -24.40 -6.95 -1.20
N VAL A 170 -23.81 -7.83 -0.39
CA VAL A 170 -24.14 -9.26 -0.37
C VAL A 170 -25.60 -9.49 -0.01
N GLU A 171 -26.09 -8.88 1.06
CA GLU A 171 -27.47 -9.00 1.49
C GLU A 171 -28.46 -8.56 0.39
N LYS A 172 -28.17 -7.48 -0.34
CA LYS A 172 -29.03 -7.01 -1.44
C LYS A 172 -29.02 -7.93 -2.67
N SER A 173 -28.00 -8.76 -2.80
CA SER A 173 -27.83 -9.72 -3.90
C SER A 173 -28.28 -11.14 -3.56
N ALA A 174 -28.55 -11.38 -2.28
CA ALA A 174 -28.94 -12.67 -1.77
C ALA A 174 -30.34 -13.04 -2.23
N ILE A 175 -30.49 -14.26 -2.74
CA ILE A 175 -31.78 -14.81 -3.11
C ILE A 175 -32.10 -15.97 -2.17
N PRO A 176 -33.25 -15.95 -1.45
CA PRO A 176 -33.61 -17.06 -0.57
C PRO A 176 -33.87 -18.32 -1.39
N VAL A 177 -33.31 -19.45 -0.94
CA VAL A 177 -33.51 -20.77 -1.54
C VAL A 177 -34.06 -21.72 -0.49
N GLN A 178 -35.08 -22.48 -0.88
CA GLN A 178 -35.63 -23.55 -0.07
C GLN A 178 -35.64 -24.85 -0.87
N ALA A 179 -35.17 -25.92 -0.23
CA ALA A 179 -35.28 -27.28 -0.73
C ALA A 179 -36.25 -28.04 0.17
N THR A 180 -37.33 -28.56 -0.40
CA THR A 180 -38.26 -29.44 0.30
C THR A 180 -38.07 -30.86 -0.20
N VAL A 181 -37.58 -31.70 0.69
CA VAL A 181 -37.41 -33.13 0.48
C VAL A 181 -38.70 -33.84 0.87
N TRP A 182 -39.19 -34.68 -0.01
CA TRP A 182 -40.35 -35.52 0.23
C TRP A 182 -39.90 -36.98 0.28
N SER A 183 -40.26 -37.66 1.35
CA SER A 183 -39.98 -39.09 1.50
C SER A 183 -41.27 -39.89 1.60
N GLN A 184 -41.32 -41.00 0.87
CA GLN A 184 -42.43 -41.95 0.90
C GLN A 184 -41.88 -43.35 1.16
N GLY A 185 -42.19 -43.89 2.34
CA GLY A 185 -41.78 -45.23 2.78
C GLY A 185 -42.91 -46.26 2.67
N GLY A 186 -42.58 -47.53 2.96
CA GLY A 186 -43.57 -48.60 3.07
C GLY A 186 -44.30 -48.90 1.76
N LEU A 187 -43.59 -48.89 0.63
CA LEU A 187 -44.17 -49.15 -0.70
C LEU A 187 -45.29 -48.19 -1.11
N GLY A 188 -45.33 -46.99 -0.51
CA GLY A 188 -46.35 -45.98 -0.81
C GLY A 188 -47.58 -46.03 0.11
N LEU A 189 -47.58 -46.90 1.12
CA LEU A 189 -48.68 -47.04 2.08
C LEU A 189 -48.76 -45.89 3.10
N PHE A 190 -47.68 -45.12 3.26
CA PHE A 190 -47.64 -43.97 4.15
C PHE A 190 -47.71 -42.66 3.38
N ALA A 191 -48.33 -41.66 3.99
CA ALA A 191 -48.34 -40.30 3.46
C ALA A 191 -46.89 -39.78 3.35
N PRO A 192 -46.56 -39.00 2.30
CA PRO A 192 -45.23 -38.40 2.18
C PRO A 192 -44.94 -37.49 3.37
N THR A 193 -43.74 -37.62 3.96
CA THR A 193 -43.27 -36.73 5.00
C THR A 193 -42.34 -35.67 4.41
N PRO A 194 -42.71 -34.37 4.45
CA PRO A 194 -41.84 -33.31 3.97
C PRO A 194 -40.80 -32.90 5.02
N LYS A 195 -39.58 -32.60 4.56
CA LYS A 195 -38.52 -31.96 5.33
C LYS A 195 -37.95 -30.80 4.53
N SER A 196 -37.99 -29.60 5.11
CA SER A 196 -37.54 -28.38 4.43
C SER A 196 -36.19 -27.89 4.95
N TYR A 197 -35.38 -27.44 3.99
CA TYR A 197 -34.07 -26.85 4.19
C TYR A 197 -34.06 -25.45 3.60
N HIS A 198 -33.44 -24.50 4.30
CA HIS A 198 -33.36 -23.09 3.89
C HIS A 198 -31.89 -22.68 3.73
N SER A 199 -31.62 -21.88 2.72
CA SER A 199 -30.31 -21.32 2.43
C SER A 199 -30.45 -20.00 1.67
N VAL A 200 -29.32 -19.40 1.36
CA VAL A 200 -29.21 -18.29 0.43
C VAL A 200 -28.45 -18.75 -0.81
N ALA A 201 -28.83 -18.22 -1.96
CA ALA A 201 -28.06 -18.30 -3.19
C ALA A 201 -27.57 -16.93 -3.62
N PHE A 202 -26.43 -16.93 -4.29
CA PHE A 202 -25.79 -15.73 -4.82
C PHE A 202 -25.65 -15.85 -6.33
N ALA A 203 -26.15 -14.84 -7.04
CA ALA A 203 -25.95 -14.74 -8.48
C ALA A 203 -24.57 -14.15 -8.74
N ILE A 204 -23.65 -14.99 -9.20
CA ILE A 204 -22.28 -14.61 -9.57
C ILE A 204 -22.16 -14.84 -11.06
N ASP A 205 -21.95 -13.75 -11.82
CA ASP A 205 -21.84 -13.77 -13.28
C ASP A 205 -22.99 -14.52 -13.99
N GLY A 206 -24.21 -14.41 -13.44
CA GLY A 206 -25.42 -15.04 -14.01
C GLY A 206 -25.62 -16.51 -13.62
N VAL A 207 -24.71 -17.11 -12.85
CA VAL A 207 -24.86 -18.45 -12.27
C VAL A 207 -25.21 -18.33 -10.79
N LEU A 208 -26.20 -19.09 -10.34
CA LEU A 208 -26.62 -19.08 -8.94
C LEU A 208 -25.92 -20.20 -8.16
N TYR A 209 -25.23 -19.78 -7.10
CA TYR A 209 -24.48 -20.65 -6.21
C TYR A 209 -25.15 -20.68 -4.84
N THR A 210 -25.41 -21.88 -4.33
CA THR A 210 -25.86 -22.08 -2.95
C THR A 210 -25.01 -23.14 -2.27
N ALA A 211 -24.62 -22.88 -1.04
CA ALA A 211 -23.88 -23.82 -0.20
C ALA A 211 -24.79 -24.81 0.55
N LEU A 212 -26.03 -25.01 0.07
CA LEU A 212 -26.96 -25.92 0.70
C LEU A 212 -26.55 -27.38 0.47
N TYR A 213 -26.39 -28.11 1.57
CA TYR A 213 -26.11 -29.54 1.59
C TYR A 213 -27.36 -30.33 1.98
N LEU A 214 -27.67 -31.37 1.19
CA LEU A 214 -28.70 -32.36 1.51
C LEU A 214 -28.02 -33.68 1.88
N PRO A 215 -28.21 -34.19 3.11
CA PRO A 215 -27.57 -35.44 3.52
C PRO A 215 -28.06 -36.62 2.66
N PRO A 216 -27.22 -37.64 2.40
CA PRO A 216 -27.59 -38.82 1.60
C PRO A 216 -28.84 -39.53 2.11
N SER A 217 -29.08 -39.52 3.43
CA SER A 217 -30.29 -40.07 4.05
C SER A 217 -31.59 -39.43 3.54
N ASP A 218 -31.50 -38.21 3.03
CA ASP A 218 -32.65 -37.41 2.61
C ASP A 218 -32.69 -37.26 1.08
N SER A 219 -31.56 -37.45 0.39
CA SER A 219 -31.47 -37.29 -1.06
C SER A 219 -31.49 -38.61 -1.86
N HIS A 220 -31.14 -39.75 -1.26
CA HIS A 220 -31.02 -41.02 -1.98
C HIS A 220 -32.22 -41.94 -1.76
N SER A 221 -32.87 -42.36 -2.84
CA SER A 221 -33.92 -43.39 -2.76
C SER A 221 -33.31 -44.78 -2.54
N THR A 222 -34.03 -45.63 -1.79
CA THR A 222 -33.75 -47.06 -1.65
C THR A 222 -34.87 -47.87 -2.28
N TRP A 223 -34.79 -49.20 -2.23
CA TRP A 223 -35.88 -50.08 -2.70
C TRP A 223 -37.15 -49.98 -1.83
N LEU A 224 -37.05 -49.52 -0.57
CA LEU A 224 -38.18 -49.36 0.36
C LEU A 224 -38.70 -47.93 0.46
N THR A 225 -37.87 -46.95 0.13
CA THR A 225 -38.12 -45.54 0.39
C THR A 225 -37.80 -44.73 -0.84
N LYS A 226 -38.78 -44.00 -1.35
CA LYS A 226 -38.61 -43.07 -2.46
C LYS A 226 -38.40 -41.66 -1.92
N HIS A 227 -37.42 -40.94 -2.47
CA HIS A 227 -37.12 -39.55 -2.15
C HIS A 227 -37.19 -38.69 -3.41
N TRP A 228 -37.74 -37.49 -3.29
CA TRP A 228 -37.65 -36.46 -4.33
C TRP A 228 -37.55 -35.08 -3.69
N VAL A 229 -36.93 -34.15 -4.40
CA VAL A 229 -36.65 -32.81 -3.90
C VAL A 229 -37.30 -31.77 -4.81
N SER A 230 -38.11 -30.91 -4.22
CA SER A 230 -38.65 -29.71 -4.88
C SER A 230 -37.89 -28.49 -4.40
N TRP A 231 -37.55 -27.59 -5.32
CA TRP A 231 -36.78 -26.39 -5.02
C TRP A 231 -37.58 -25.14 -5.32
N THR A 232 -37.44 -24.14 -4.46
CA THR A 232 -37.97 -22.80 -4.69
C THR A 232 -36.85 -21.78 -4.51
N VAL A 233 -36.71 -20.87 -5.46
CA VAL A 233 -35.74 -19.77 -5.40
C VAL A 233 -36.47 -18.44 -5.56
N GLY A 234 -36.30 -17.52 -4.60
CA GLY A 234 -37.07 -16.29 -4.57
C GLY A 234 -38.59 -16.51 -4.49
N GLY A 235 -39.02 -17.65 -3.96
CA GLY A 235 -40.43 -18.07 -3.92
C GLY A 235 -40.95 -18.71 -5.22
N LEU A 236 -40.16 -18.74 -6.31
CA LEU A 236 -40.55 -19.39 -7.55
C LEU A 236 -40.09 -20.86 -7.58
N PRO A 237 -40.95 -21.81 -7.99
CA PRO A 237 -40.56 -23.20 -8.13
C PRO A 237 -39.59 -23.36 -9.30
N VAL A 238 -38.50 -24.10 -9.09
CA VAL A 238 -37.49 -24.40 -10.11
C VAL A 238 -37.34 -25.92 -10.22
N HIS A 239 -37.35 -26.44 -11.45
CA HIS A 239 -37.28 -27.89 -11.67
C HIS A 239 -35.82 -28.42 -11.64
N VAL A 240 -35.67 -29.54 -10.93
CA VAL A 240 -34.52 -30.45 -10.74
C VAL A 240 -33.13 -29.83 -10.84
N LEU A 241 -32.55 -29.58 -9.66
CA LEU A 241 -31.14 -29.31 -9.48
C LEU A 241 -30.34 -30.60 -9.38
N LYS A 242 -29.29 -30.72 -10.19
CA LYS A 242 -28.31 -31.78 -10.01
C LYS A 242 -27.47 -31.43 -8.78
N THR A 243 -27.83 -31.98 -7.62
CA THR A 243 -27.03 -31.85 -6.39
C THR A 243 -25.77 -32.68 -6.56
N THR A 244 -24.63 -32.05 -6.81
CA THR A 244 -23.35 -32.73 -6.60
C THR A 244 -23.00 -32.67 -5.12
N HIS A 245 -22.25 -33.65 -4.61
CA HIS A 245 -21.95 -33.85 -3.18
C HIS A 245 -21.33 -32.63 -2.45
N GLN A 246 -20.99 -31.54 -3.15
CA GLN A 246 -20.30 -30.38 -2.59
C GLN A 246 -20.89 -29.01 -2.99
N LEU A 247 -21.60 -28.90 -4.12
CA LEU A 247 -22.15 -27.63 -4.61
C LEU A 247 -23.39 -27.87 -5.49
N THR A 248 -24.41 -27.03 -5.32
CA THR A 248 -25.61 -27.04 -6.17
C THR A 248 -25.55 -25.86 -7.13
N VAL A 249 -25.49 -26.14 -8.44
CA VAL A 249 -25.41 -25.12 -9.50
C VAL A 249 -26.78 -24.95 -10.16
N LEU A 250 -27.29 -23.72 -10.15
CA LEU A 250 -28.55 -23.30 -10.77
C LEU A 250 -28.25 -22.56 -12.10
N GLN A 251 -28.74 -23.07 -13.23
CA GLN A 251 -28.93 -22.27 -14.45
C GLN A 251 -30.32 -21.64 -14.40
N MET A 252 -30.42 -20.31 -14.47
CA MET A 252 -31.69 -19.61 -14.33
C MET A 252 -32.17 -18.86 -15.58
N PRO A 253 -33.49 -18.77 -15.77
CA PRO A 253 -34.09 -17.95 -16.81
C PRO A 253 -34.13 -16.48 -16.35
N ARG A 254 -33.05 -15.75 -16.67
CA ARG A 254 -32.92 -14.28 -16.79
C ARG A 254 -33.29 -13.32 -15.63
N GLN A 255 -32.34 -12.38 -15.45
CA GLN A 255 -32.41 -11.00 -14.94
C GLN A 255 -32.95 -10.78 -13.51
N GLU A 256 -32.04 -10.76 -12.52
CA GLU A 256 -32.00 -9.73 -11.47
C GLU A 256 -30.68 -9.74 -10.66
N LYS A 257 -30.44 -8.63 -9.92
CA LYS A 257 -29.22 -8.15 -9.24
C LYS A 257 -28.11 -9.18 -8.96
N SER A 258 -27.12 -9.21 -9.86
CA SER A 258 -25.87 -9.95 -9.70
C SER A 258 -24.90 -9.24 -8.75
N VAL A 259 -24.15 -10.01 -7.95
CA VAL A 259 -22.89 -9.50 -7.41
C VAL A 259 -21.86 -9.57 -8.52
N THR A 260 -21.20 -8.45 -8.77
CA THR A 260 -20.22 -8.31 -9.85
C THR A 260 -18.96 -9.15 -9.61
N SER A 261 -18.60 -9.84 -10.71
CA SER A 261 -17.33 -10.42 -11.13
C SER A 261 -16.56 -11.32 -10.15
N LEU A 262 -16.34 -12.54 -10.61
CA LEU A 262 -15.31 -13.43 -10.07
C LEU A 262 -13.92 -12.88 -10.42
N VAL A 263 -13.21 -12.35 -9.41
CA VAL A 263 -11.81 -11.93 -9.57
C VAL A 263 -10.90 -12.99 -8.97
N GLN A 264 -10.03 -13.60 -9.79
CA GLN A 264 -9.00 -14.50 -9.26
C GLN A 264 -8.07 -13.73 -8.32
N GLY A 265 -7.91 -14.24 -7.10
CA GLY A 265 -7.04 -13.64 -6.09
C GLY A 265 -6.75 -14.60 -4.96
N ALA A 266 -5.59 -14.43 -4.32
CA ALA A 266 -5.30 -15.12 -3.07
C ALA A 266 -6.18 -14.53 -1.95
N VAL A 267 -6.62 -15.38 -1.03
CA VAL A 267 -7.33 -14.92 0.16
C VAL A 267 -6.33 -14.23 1.08
N THR A 268 -6.54 -12.95 1.35
CA THR A 268 -5.67 -12.10 2.19
C THR A 268 -6.46 -11.54 3.38
N THR A 269 -5.75 -10.97 4.36
CA THR A 269 -6.36 -10.40 5.58
C THR A 269 -7.23 -9.17 5.33
N THR A 270 -7.22 -8.61 4.12
CA THR A 270 -8.10 -7.51 3.71
C THR A 270 -9.43 -8.00 3.15
N ASN A 271 -9.63 -9.32 3.05
CA ASN A 271 -10.86 -9.91 2.55
C ASN A 271 -11.93 -10.01 3.63
N VAL A 272 -13.19 -9.94 3.21
CA VAL A 272 -14.36 -10.00 4.09
C VAL A 272 -15.13 -11.28 3.79
N LEU A 273 -15.44 -12.03 4.84
CA LEU A 273 -16.31 -13.19 4.80
C LEU A 273 -17.72 -12.76 5.18
N VAL A 274 -18.70 -13.14 4.37
CA VAL A 274 -20.12 -12.85 4.63
C VAL A 274 -20.90 -14.15 4.54
N TRP A 275 -21.69 -14.47 5.57
CA TRP A 275 -22.49 -15.69 5.60
C TRP A 275 -23.83 -15.46 6.32
N TYR A 276 -24.76 -16.37 6.08
CA TYR A 276 -26.08 -16.34 6.71
C TYR A 276 -26.17 -17.45 7.76
N HIS A 277 -26.50 -17.11 9.01
CA HIS A 277 -26.58 -18.07 10.10
C HIS A 277 -27.73 -17.72 11.06
N GLN A 278 -28.56 -18.71 11.39
CA GLN A 278 -29.66 -18.59 12.37
C GLN A 278 -30.60 -17.38 12.13
N GLY A 279 -30.87 -17.05 10.87
CA GLY A 279 -31.79 -15.94 10.53
C GLY A 279 -31.13 -14.56 10.50
N MET A 280 -29.80 -14.48 10.65
CA MET A 280 -29.07 -13.22 10.64
C MET A 280 -27.86 -13.27 9.70
N TRP A 281 -27.58 -12.14 9.06
CA TRP A 281 -26.34 -11.91 8.33
C TRP A 281 -25.18 -11.70 9.29
N GLN A 282 -24.06 -12.37 8.99
CA GLN A 282 -22.82 -12.27 9.72
C GLN A 282 -21.70 -11.87 8.76
N HIS A 283 -20.76 -11.07 9.25
CA HIS A 283 -19.57 -10.72 8.49
C HIS A 283 -18.34 -10.62 9.38
N GLN A 284 -17.17 -10.94 8.83
CA GLN A 284 -15.88 -10.79 9.52
C GLN A 284 -14.74 -10.57 8.53
N LEU A 285 -13.65 -9.97 8.99
CA LEU A 285 -12.40 -9.94 8.23
C LEU A 285 -11.73 -11.31 8.27
N PHE A 286 -11.06 -11.67 7.18
CA PHE A 286 -10.28 -12.89 7.12
C PHE A 286 -9.08 -12.81 8.07
N THR A 287 -8.94 -13.81 8.92
CA THR A 287 -7.91 -13.87 9.97
C THR A 287 -6.57 -14.41 9.49
N GLY A 288 -6.45 -14.80 8.21
CA GLY A 288 -5.23 -15.41 7.66
C GLY A 288 -5.22 -16.94 7.69
N THR A 289 -6.20 -17.57 8.36
CA THR A 289 -6.29 -19.03 8.51
C THR A 289 -7.39 -19.60 7.63
N LEU A 290 -7.05 -20.55 6.77
CA LEU A 290 -8.02 -21.27 5.92
C LEU A 290 -8.72 -22.44 6.64
N THR A 291 -8.47 -22.62 7.94
CA THR A 291 -9.13 -23.63 8.77
C THR A 291 -10.36 -23.02 9.45
N ASN A 292 -11.42 -23.82 9.61
CA ASN A 292 -12.66 -23.45 10.30
C ASN A 292 -13.36 -22.20 9.75
N LEU A 293 -13.39 -22.05 8.42
CA LEU A 293 -14.15 -20.95 7.81
C LEU A 293 -15.65 -21.15 8.06
N PRO A 294 -16.43 -20.06 8.17
CA PRO A 294 -17.87 -20.16 8.30
C PRO A 294 -18.46 -20.94 7.12
N LEU A 295 -19.50 -21.71 7.37
CA LEU A 295 -20.14 -22.57 6.37
C LEU A 295 -20.93 -21.71 5.38
N GLY A 296 -20.75 -21.96 4.08
CA GLY A 296 -21.50 -21.25 3.04
C GLY A 296 -21.21 -19.74 2.95
N ALA A 297 -20.03 -19.31 3.39
CA ALA A 297 -19.59 -17.93 3.34
C ALA A 297 -19.13 -17.55 1.93
N LEU A 298 -19.48 -16.34 1.51
CA LEU A 298 -18.82 -15.64 0.42
C LEU A 298 -17.55 -14.98 0.92
N VAL A 299 -16.47 -15.09 0.14
CA VAL A 299 -15.20 -14.43 0.39
C VAL A 299 -15.04 -13.32 -0.64
N MET A 300 -14.96 -12.08 -0.17
CA MET A 300 -14.90 -10.88 -1.00
C MET A 300 -13.62 -10.08 -0.75
N ASN A 301 -13.09 -9.44 -1.78
CA ASN A 301 -11.96 -8.54 -1.62
C ASN A 301 -12.39 -7.20 -0.99
N GLY A 302 -11.42 -6.34 -0.65
CA GLY A 302 -11.67 -5.00 -0.11
C GLY A 302 -12.48 -4.08 -1.04
N TYR A 303 -12.66 -4.43 -2.31
CA TYR A 303 -13.48 -3.69 -3.27
C TYR A 303 -14.92 -4.23 -3.41
N GLY A 304 -15.26 -5.32 -2.71
CA GLY A 304 -16.59 -5.95 -2.82
C GLY A 304 -16.74 -6.88 -4.03
N ASN A 305 -15.66 -7.38 -4.63
CA ASN A 305 -15.73 -8.42 -5.65
C ASN A 305 -15.60 -9.81 -5.01
N VAL A 306 -16.30 -10.80 -5.56
CA VAL A 306 -16.26 -12.18 -5.06
C VAL A 306 -14.97 -12.86 -5.54
N ILE A 307 -14.24 -13.49 -4.62
CA ILE A 307 -13.03 -14.26 -4.93
C ILE A 307 -13.29 -15.76 -4.80
N ALA A 308 -14.06 -16.17 -3.78
CA ALA A 308 -14.29 -17.57 -3.46
C ALA A 308 -15.55 -17.77 -2.61
N LEU A 309 -15.94 -19.03 -2.42
CA LEU A 309 -17.02 -19.43 -1.52
C LEU A 309 -16.56 -20.57 -0.61
N THR A 310 -17.18 -20.74 0.55
CA THR A 310 -16.93 -21.91 1.39
C THR A 310 -18.06 -22.93 1.25
N ASN A 311 -17.72 -24.21 1.32
CA ASN A 311 -18.71 -25.28 1.27
C ASN A 311 -19.37 -25.51 2.65
N HIS A 312 -20.24 -26.50 2.71
CA HIS A 312 -20.89 -26.96 3.95
C HIS A 312 -19.94 -27.56 5.00
N LEU A 313 -18.66 -27.75 4.66
CA LEU A 313 -17.59 -28.20 5.55
C LEU A 313 -16.62 -27.05 5.93
N GLY A 314 -16.90 -25.82 5.50
CA GLY A 314 -16.02 -24.67 5.75
C GLY A 314 -14.73 -24.70 4.92
N GLN A 315 -14.68 -25.49 3.85
CA GLN A 315 -13.55 -25.55 2.94
C GLN A 315 -13.75 -24.54 1.82
N LEU A 316 -12.66 -23.87 1.42
CA LEU A 316 -12.66 -22.94 0.31
C LEU A 316 -12.88 -23.68 -1.01
N ILE A 317 -13.87 -23.24 -1.77
CA ILE A 317 -14.09 -23.62 -3.16
C ILE A 317 -13.74 -22.42 -4.02
N THR A 318 -12.73 -22.61 -4.87
CA THR A 318 -12.45 -21.68 -5.97
C THR A 318 -13.47 -21.94 -7.07
N ILE A 319 -14.27 -20.94 -7.43
CA ILE A 319 -15.26 -21.06 -8.50
C ILE A 319 -14.50 -21.21 -9.83
N PRO A 320 -14.73 -22.26 -10.63
CA PRO A 320 -14.01 -22.44 -11.89
C PRO A 320 -14.34 -21.32 -12.87
N SER A 321 -13.31 -20.71 -13.49
CA SER A 321 -13.47 -19.68 -14.54
C SER A 321 -14.11 -20.19 -15.83
N SER A 322 -14.36 -21.50 -15.97
CA SER A 322 -14.91 -22.14 -17.17
C SER A 322 -16.41 -21.91 -17.39
N HIS A 323 -17.07 -21.11 -16.54
CA HIS A 323 -18.46 -20.67 -16.72
C HIS A 323 -18.57 -19.16 -17.01
N VAL A 324 -17.47 -18.49 -17.40
CA VAL A 324 -17.37 -17.04 -17.72
C VAL A 324 -17.59 -16.75 -19.23
N HIS A 325 -18.19 -17.67 -19.99
CA HIS A 325 -18.53 -17.45 -21.40
C HIS A 325 -19.98 -17.84 -21.72
#